data_AF-A0A2G9Z1C8-F1
#
_entry.id   AF-A0A2G9Z1C8-F1
#
_cell.length_a   1.000
_cell.length_b   1.000
_cell.length_c   1.000
_cell.angle_alpha   90.00
_cell.angle_beta   90.00
_cell.angle_gamma   90.00
#
_symmetry.space_group_name_H-M   'P 1'
#
loop_
_entity.id
_entity.type
_entity.pdbx_description
1 polymer ?
#
loop_
_entity_poly.entity_id
_entity_poly.type
_entity_poly.pdbx_seq_one_letter_code
_entity_poly.pdbx_strand_id
1 'polypeptide(L)'
;MRILVIDDTAVNLKSAQQTLSGHDVTVCASYDEALNFLYHDTEVQKRAFGYQRDGLKTPYVKAMNETGISYWDAVLCDLRMPAGRDALGGEGMKFIGQEVSVGWSLALVAVEYGAKYAAVVSDMNHHSHPSSAMLDRLKRHIFFVNQAKMLLTNHVSRVGITGTEFTCTTCGGSRKDGTSKCRSCNGTGTNFTETGKDWSEILERLIKA
;
A
#
# COMPACT_ATOMS: atom_id res chain seq x y z
N MET A 1 -11.88 4.32 8.45
CA MET A 1 -10.98 3.16 8.59
C MET A 1 -9.62 3.67 8.98
N ARG A 2 -8.86 2.88 9.74
CA ARG A 2 -7.42 3.10 9.94
C ARG A 2 -6.66 2.39 8.84
N ILE A 3 -5.91 3.13 8.04
CA ILE A 3 -5.26 2.63 6.83
C ILE A 3 -3.77 2.93 6.90
N LEU A 4 -2.96 1.91 6.65
CA LEU A 4 -1.53 2.06 6.43
C LEU A 4 -1.23 1.94 4.93
N VAL A 5 -0.56 2.94 4.36
CA VAL A 5 -0.05 2.90 2.99
C VAL A 5 1.47 2.86 3.01
N ILE A 6 2.03 1.88 2.31
CA ILE A 6 3.46 1.58 2.28
C ILE A 6 3.95 1.71 0.85
N ASP A 7 4.69 2.77 0.54
CA ASP A 7 5.22 3.02 -0.82
C ASP A 7 6.46 3.90 -0.70
N ASP A 8 7.55 3.55 -1.38
CA ASP A 8 8.81 4.28 -1.30
C ASP A 8 8.82 5.56 -2.17
N THR A 9 7.80 5.75 -3.02
CA THR A 9 7.72 6.89 -3.91
C THR A 9 6.89 8.01 -3.30
N ALA A 10 7.52 9.18 -3.10
CA ALA A 10 6.89 10.34 -2.48
C ALA A 10 5.58 10.79 -3.16
N VAL A 11 5.50 10.71 -4.50
CA VAL A 11 4.26 11.07 -5.23
C VAL A 11 3.10 10.12 -4.93
N ASN A 12 3.39 8.83 -4.73
CA ASN A 12 2.38 7.84 -4.38
C ASN A 12 1.90 8.04 -2.93
N LEU A 13 2.79 8.38 -2.00
CA LEU A 13 2.41 8.71 -0.63
C LEU A 13 1.55 9.98 -0.56
N LYS A 14 1.89 11.03 -1.33
CA LYS A 14 1.03 12.22 -1.47
C LYS A 14 -0.36 11.85 -2.02
N SER A 15 -0.41 11.02 -3.07
CA SER A 15 -1.69 10.58 -3.63
C SER A 15 -2.51 9.74 -2.65
N ALA A 16 -1.87 8.98 -1.76
CA ALA A 16 -2.56 8.23 -0.72
C ALA A 16 -3.28 9.18 0.25
N GLN A 17 -2.58 10.18 0.77
CA GLN A 17 -3.17 11.19 1.65
C GLN A 17 -4.32 11.95 0.97
N GLN A 18 -4.19 12.26 -0.33
CA GLN A 18 -5.22 12.94 -1.11
C GLN A 18 -6.46 12.07 -1.34
N THR A 19 -6.28 10.86 -1.89
CA THR A 19 -7.38 9.99 -2.31
C THR A 19 -8.09 9.30 -1.15
N LEU A 20 -7.40 9.10 -0.03
CA LEU A 20 -7.94 8.46 1.17
C LEU A 20 -8.30 9.46 2.29
N SER A 21 -8.45 10.74 1.97
CA SER A 21 -8.69 11.83 2.95
C SER A 21 -9.94 11.67 3.84
N GLY A 22 -10.87 10.77 3.51
CA GLY A 22 -12.01 10.39 4.37
C GLY A 22 -11.70 9.31 5.42
N HIS A 23 -10.43 8.93 5.58
CA HIS A 23 -9.96 7.88 6.48
C HIS A 23 -8.83 8.38 7.37
N ASP A 24 -8.51 7.61 8.42
CA ASP A 24 -7.32 7.83 9.23
C ASP A 24 -6.15 7.13 8.53
N VAL A 25 -5.31 7.92 7.85
CA VAL A 25 -4.28 7.41 6.93
C VAL A 25 -2.90 7.67 7.51
N THR A 26 -2.13 6.59 7.67
CA THR A 26 -0.70 6.62 7.95
C THR A 26 0.05 6.19 6.71
N VAL A 27 1.16 6.88 6.41
CA VAL A 27 2.04 6.60 5.28
C VAL A 27 3.44 6.28 5.80
N CYS A 28 4.13 5.35 5.16
CA CYS A 28 5.54 5.07 5.41
C CYS A 28 6.30 4.78 4.11
N ALA A 29 7.57 5.16 4.07
CA ALA A 29 8.37 5.14 2.85
C ALA A 29 9.45 4.04 2.83
N SER A 30 9.57 3.25 3.90
CA SER A 30 10.61 2.23 4.00
C SER A 30 10.08 0.91 4.56
N TYR A 31 10.76 -0.17 4.21
CA TYR A 31 10.42 -1.51 4.67
C TYR A 31 10.51 -1.63 6.21
N ASP A 32 11.57 -1.08 6.81
CA ASP A 32 11.78 -1.15 8.27
C ASP A 32 10.72 -0.33 9.02
N GLU A 33 10.35 0.86 8.50
CA GLU A 33 9.26 1.67 9.05
C GLU A 33 7.92 0.95 8.94
N ALA A 34 7.65 0.29 7.81
CA ALA A 34 6.43 -0.50 7.61
C ALA A 34 6.32 -1.62 8.64
N LEU A 35 7.39 -2.38 8.87
CA LEU A 35 7.42 -3.41 9.91
C LEU A 35 7.16 -2.82 11.30
N ASN A 36 7.75 -1.67 11.61
CA ASN A 36 7.50 -1.00 12.88
C ASN A 36 6.01 -0.67 13.06
N PHE A 37 5.33 -0.14 12.03
CA PHE A 37 3.89 0.13 12.08
C PHE A 37 3.01 -1.13 12.15
N LEU A 38 3.43 -2.22 11.50
CA LEU A 38 2.70 -3.49 11.54
C LEU A 38 2.84 -4.19 12.90
N TYR A 39 4.00 -4.05 13.56
CA TYR A 39 4.28 -4.64 14.87
C TYR A 39 3.91 -3.74 16.06
N HIS A 40 3.68 -2.44 15.84
CA HIS A 40 3.25 -1.48 16.86
C HIS A 40 1.75 -1.56 17.16
N ASP A 41 1.33 -2.61 17.84
CA ASP A 41 0.14 -2.52 18.70
C ASP A 41 0.59 -2.35 20.15
N THR A 42 0.40 -1.13 20.67
CA THR A 42 0.78 -0.79 22.05
C THR A 42 0.01 -1.60 23.09
N GLU A 43 -1.21 -2.05 22.81
CA GLU A 43 -2.00 -2.87 23.74
C GLU A 43 -1.57 -4.33 23.70
N VAL A 44 -1.31 -4.88 22.51
CA VAL A 44 -0.70 -6.21 22.39
C VAL A 44 0.66 -6.22 23.08
N GLN A 45 1.50 -5.21 22.87
CA GLN A 45 2.81 -5.11 23.50
C GLN A 45 2.71 -4.95 25.03
N LYS A 46 1.80 -4.11 25.54
CA LYS A 46 1.55 -3.98 26.98
C LYS A 46 1.11 -5.30 27.61
N ARG A 47 0.17 -6.02 26.98
CA ARG A 47 -0.29 -7.33 27.46
C ARG A 47 0.79 -8.40 27.36
N ALA A 48 1.52 -8.43 26.24
CA ALA A 48 2.65 -9.33 26.05
C ALA A 48 3.71 -9.11 27.14
N PHE A 49 4.01 -7.85 27.48
CA PHE A 49 4.91 -7.54 28.58
C PHE A 49 4.38 -8.05 29.93
N GLY A 50 3.07 -7.94 30.18
CA GLY A 50 2.41 -8.57 31.32
C GLY A 50 2.63 -10.08 31.36
N TYR A 51 2.32 -10.79 30.28
CA TYR A 51 2.50 -12.25 30.20
C TYR A 51 3.96 -12.69 30.28
N GLN A 52 4.89 -11.86 29.79
CA GLN A 52 6.32 -12.12 29.92
C GLN A 52 6.75 -12.06 31.39
N ARG A 53 6.23 -11.11 32.17
CA ARG A 53 6.45 -11.05 33.63
C ARG A 53 5.87 -12.27 34.34
N ASP A 54 4.79 -12.84 33.81
CA ASP A 54 4.17 -14.07 34.32
C ASP A 54 4.89 -15.35 33.85
N GLY A 55 6.01 -15.23 33.14
CA GLY A 55 6.83 -16.37 32.70
C GLY A 55 6.27 -17.13 31.50
N LEU A 56 5.35 -16.54 30.74
CA LEU A 56 4.80 -17.18 29.55
C LEU A 56 5.85 -17.26 28.44
N LYS A 57 5.94 -18.40 27.75
CA LYS A 57 6.91 -18.61 26.66
C LYS A 57 6.56 -17.87 25.37
N THR A 58 5.27 -17.64 25.11
CA THR A 58 4.74 -17.00 23.88
C THR A 58 3.81 -15.83 24.20
N PRO A 59 4.29 -14.82 24.96
CA PRO A 59 3.46 -13.74 25.47
C PRO A 59 2.79 -12.94 24.35
N TYR A 60 3.50 -12.71 23.25
CA TYR A 60 2.98 -11.96 22.11
C TYR A 60 1.78 -12.64 21.43
N VAL A 61 1.89 -13.95 21.16
CA VAL A 61 0.82 -14.73 20.52
C VAL A 61 -0.43 -14.75 21.39
N LYS A 62 -0.26 -14.91 22.72
CA LYS A 62 -1.39 -14.83 23.65
C LYS A 62 -2.05 -13.44 23.64
N ALA A 63 -1.25 -12.38 23.68
CA ALA A 63 -1.75 -11.01 23.64
C ALA A 63 -2.49 -10.68 22.33
N MET A 64 -1.99 -11.13 21.19
CA MET A 64 -2.68 -11.03 19.90
C MET A 64 -4.04 -11.74 19.92
N ASN A 65 -4.06 -13.01 20.34
CA ASN A 65 -5.28 -13.81 20.38
C ASN A 65 -6.35 -13.25 21.33
N GLU A 66 -5.93 -12.69 22.47
CA GLU A 66 -6.85 -12.17 23.49
C GLU A 66 -7.26 -10.71 23.27
N THR A 67 -6.48 -9.93 22.54
CA THR A 67 -6.94 -8.60 22.11
C THR A 67 -7.94 -8.76 20.99
N GLY A 68 -7.67 -9.64 20.01
CA GLY A 68 -8.51 -9.76 18.82
C GLY A 68 -8.60 -8.44 18.04
N ILE A 69 -7.69 -7.50 18.29
CA ILE A 69 -7.71 -6.16 17.72
C ILE A 69 -6.85 -6.18 16.46
N SER A 70 -7.51 -6.00 15.34
CA SER A 70 -6.90 -5.48 14.13
C SER A 70 -6.59 -4.00 14.35
N TYR A 71 -5.31 -3.63 14.46
CA TYR A 71 -4.96 -2.21 14.54
C TYR A 71 -5.28 -1.49 13.21
N TRP A 72 -5.01 -2.14 12.08
CA TRP A 72 -5.25 -1.60 10.74
C TRP A 72 -6.48 -2.24 10.08
N ASP A 73 -7.48 -1.44 9.70
CA ASP A 73 -8.58 -1.98 8.89
C ASP A 73 -8.09 -2.42 7.50
N ALA A 74 -7.15 -1.64 6.92
CA ALA A 74 -6.55 -1.92 5.63
C ALA A 74 -5.05 -1.60 5.61
N VAL A 75 -4.26 -2.42 4.89
CA VAL A 75 -2.86 -2.15 4.59
C VAL A 75 -2.62 -2.24 3.08
N LEU A 76 -2.14 -1.16 2.47
CA LEU A 76 -1.94 -1.05 1.02
C LEU A 76 -0.45 -0.85 0.73
N CYS A 77 0.19 -1.82 0.10
CA CYS A 77 1.64 -1.83 -0.13
C CYS A 77 1.96 -1.65 -1.62
N ASP A 78 3.06 -0.97 -1.94
CA ASP A 78 3.73 -1.17 -3.22
C ASP A 78 4.30 -2.59 -3.31
N LEU A 79 4.48 -3.09 -4.54
CA LEU A 79 5.10 -4.39 -4.77
C LEU A 79 6.58 -4.41 -4.41
N ARG A 80 7.33 -3.35 -4.73
CA ARG A 80 8.79 -3.30 -4.61
C ARG A 80 9.19 -2.17 -3.69
N MET A 81 10.21 -2.43 -2.89
CA MET A 81 10.83 -1.40 -2.07
C MET A 81 12.31 -1.71 -1.94
N PRO A 82 13.15 -0.71 -1.62
CA PRO A 82 14.51 -0.95 -1.19
C PRO A 82 14.53 -1.87 0.03
N ALA A 83 15.41 -2.87 0.02
CA ALA A 83 15.56 -3.77 1.16
C ALA A 83 16.00 -2.99 2.40
N GLY A 84 15.26 -3.19 3.49
CA GLY A 84 15.58 -2.64 4.80
C GLY A 84 16.77 -3.33 5.46
N ARG A 85 17.30 -2.71 6.50
CA ARG A 85 18.47 -3.22 7.24
C ARG A 85 18.06 -4.23 8.31
N ASP A 86 16.94 -4.01 8.97
CA ASP A 86 16.65 -4.63 10.26
C ASP A 86 16.35 -6.13 10.17
N ALA A 87 15.88 -6.59 9.00
CA ALA A 87 15.58 -7.99 8.75
C ALA A 87 16.76 -8.79 8.15
N LEU A 88 17.90 -8.16 7.88
CA LEU A 88 19.04 -8.78 7.20
C LEU A 88 20.19 -9.07 8.18
N GLY A 89 20.88 -10.20 7.99
CA GLY A 89 22.08 -10.57 8.77
C GLY A 89 23.24 -10.94 7.85
N GLY A 90 24.47 -10.82 8.35
CA GLY A 90 25.71 -11.28 7.69
C GLY A 90 25.77 -10.95 6.19
N GLU A 91 25.71 -11.99 5.37
CA GLU A 91 25.71 -11.91 3.89
C GLU A 91 24.56 -11.12 3.28
N GLY A 92 23.42 -11.01 3.96
CA GLY A 92 22.25 -10.28 3.48
C GLY A 92 22.48 -8.77 3.37
N MET A 93 23.41 -8.22 4.16
CA MET A 93 23.68 -6.78 4.22
C MET A 93 24.06 -6.17 2.85
N LYS A 94 24.55 -6.97 1.90
CA LYS A 94 24.85 -6.52 0.53
C LYS A 94 23.61 -6.12 -0.28
N PHE A 95 22.42 -6.52 0.16
CA PHE A 95 21.16 -6.21 -0.51
C PHE A 95 20.49 -4.94 -0.01
N ILE A 96 21.00 -4.30 1.06
CA ILE A 96 20.41 -3.05 1.58
C ILE A 96 20.32 -2.01 0.46
N GLY A 97 19.15 -1.38 0.35
CA GLY A 97 18.87 -0.38 -0.68
C GLY A 97 18.60 -0.95 -2.07
N GLN A 98 18.83 -2.24 -2.32
CA GLN A 98 18.44 -2.88 -3.58
C GLN A 98 16.93 -3.06 -3.60
N GLU A 99 16.30 -2.72 -4.71
CA GLU A 99 14.87 -2.93 -4.88
C GLU A 99 14.52 -4.42 -4.95
N VAL A 100 13.69 -4.85 -4.01
CA VAL A 100 13.21 -6.23 -3.87
C VAL A 100 11.69 -6.25 -3.79
N SER A 101 11.07 -7.36 -4.19
CA SER A 101 9.62 -7.51 -4.07
C SER A 101 9.25 -7.89 -2.64
N VAL A 102 8.98 -6.90 -1.79
CA VAL A 102 8.63 -7.08 -0.37
C VAL A 102 7.16 -6.80 -0.06
N GLY A 103 6.42 -6.17 -0.98
CA GLY A 103 5.02 -5.82 -0.75
C GLY A 103 4.13 -6.98 -0.33
N TRP A 104 4.35 -8.16 -0.94
CA TRP A 104 3.59 -9.36 -0.63
C TRP A 104 3.86 -9.90 0.78
N SER A 105 5.10 -9.82 1.28
CA SER A 105 5.40 -10.27 2.64
C SER A 105 4.81 -9.31 3.67
N LEU A 106 4.88 -7.99 3.43
CA LEU A 106 4.24 -6.98 4.27
C LEU A 106 2.71 -7.14 4.33
N ALA A 107 2.07 -7.42 3.19
CA ALA A 107 0.63 -7.69 3.13
C ALA A 107 0.25 -8.95 3.92
N LEU A 108 1.05 -10.02 3.85
CA LEU A 108 0.82 -11.23 4.66
C LEU A 108 0.99 -10.95 6.15
N VAL A 109 2.04 -10.21 6.55
CA VAL A 109 2.23 -9.78 7.95
C VAL A 109 1.03 -8.97 8.42
N ALA A 110 0.53 -8.01 7.64
CA ALA A 110 -0.65 -7.25 8.00
C ALA A 110 -1.88 -8.13 8.28
N VAL A 111 -2.12 -9.13 7.42
CA VAL A 111 -3.24 -10.07 7.57
C VAL A 111 -3.08 -10.97 8.79
N GLU A 112 -1.89 -11.49 9.05
CA GLU A 112 -1.58 -12.28 10.26
C GLU A 112 -1.81 -11.46 11.54
N TYR A 113 -1.67 -10.14 11.45
CA TYR A 113 -1.91 -9.18 12.53
C TYR A 113 -3.32 -8.59 12.49
N GLY A 114 -4.23 -9.27 11.78
CA GLY A 114 -5.66 -9.04 11.82
C GLY A 114 -6.19 -8.01 10.82
N ALA A 115 -5.38 -7.45 9.91
CA ALA A 115 -5.89 -6.54 8.89
C ALA A 115 -7.00 -7.20 8.07
N LYS A 116 -8.14 -6.53 7.92
CA LYS A 116 -9.32 -7.08 7.19
C LYS A 116 -9.10 -7.05 5.69
N TYR A 117 -8.35 -6.05 5.23
CA TYR A 117 -8.03 -5.82 3.84
C TYR A 117 -6.53 -5.61 3.68
N ALA A 118 -5.94 -6.26 2.67
CA ALA A 118 -4.56 -6.01 2.28
C ALA A 118 -4.46 -5.85 0.76
N ALA A 119 -3.59 -4.98 0.27
CA ALA A 119 -3.28 -4.90 -1.15
C ALA A 119 -1.78 -4.86 -1.40
N VAL A 120 -1.37 -5.45 -2.52
CA VAL A 120 -0.07 -5.22 -3.15
C VAL A 120 -0.33 -4.66 -4.53
N VAL A 121 0.12 -3.43 -4.74
CA VAL A 121 -0.23 -2.61 -5.89
C VAL A 121 1.03 -2.12 -6.55
N SER A 122 1.31 -2.62 -7.75
CA SER A 122 2.38 -2.08 -8.59
C SER A 122 1.80 -1.14 -9.65
N ASP A 123 2.44 0.01 -9.89
CA ASP A 123 2.20 0.83 -11.08
C ASP A 123 3.25 0.59 -12.17
N MET A 124 4.09 -0.44 -11.99
CA MET A 124 5.11 -0.81 -12.97
C MET A 124 4.48 -1.46 -14.20
N ASN A 125 4.98 -1.08 -15.37
CA ASN A 125 4.72 -1.81 -16.60
C ASN A 125 5.18 -3.27 -16.43
N HIS A 126 4.31 -4.23 -16.74
CA HIS A 126 4.61 -5.66 -16.61
C HIS A 126 5.78 -6.12 -17.49
N HIS A 127 6.11 -5.39 -18.55
CA HIS A 127 7.30 -5.64 -19.35
C HIS A 127 8.60 -5.17 -18.69
N SER A 128 8.53 -4.37 -17.62
CA SER A 128 9.70 -3.74 -16.99
C SER A 128 10.32 -4.54 -15.85
N HIS A 129 9.57 -5.45 -15.21
CA HIS A 129 10.12 -6.24 -14.10
C HIS A 129 9.42 -7.60 -13.95
N PRO A 130 10.18 -8.70 -13.73
CA PRO A 130 9.60 -10.04 -13.61
C PRO A 130 8.53 -10.14 -12.52
N SER A 131 8.72 -9.49 -11.36
CA SER A 131 7.72 -9.51 -10.30
C SER A 131 6.39 -8.87 -10.69
N SER A 132 6.38 -7.82 -11.52
CA SER A 132 5.13 -7.24 -12.04
C SER A 132 4.48 -8.20 -13.03
N ALA A 133 5.26 -8.80 -13.94
CA ALA A 133 4.77 -9.82 -14.88
C ALA A 133 4.17 -11.06 -14.19
N MET A 134 4.65 -11.41 -12.99
CA MET A 134 4.09 -12.50 -12.21
C MET A 134 2.65 -12.21 -11.75
N LEU A 135 2.28 -10.95 -11.54
CA LEU A 135 0.92 -10.57 -11.17
C LEU A 135 -0.07 -10.85 -12.31
N ASP A 136 0.33 -10.67 -13.56
CA ASP A 136 -0.51 -11.01 -14.74
C ASP A 136 -0.85 -12.49 -14.83
N ARG A 137 -0.02 -13.36 -14.23
CA ARG A 137 -0.26 -14.80 -14.22
C ARG A 137 -1.29 -15.22 -13.18
N LEU A 138 -1.63 -14.34 -12.24
CA LEU A 138 -2.68 -14.59 -11.26
C LEU A 138 -4.04 -14.45 -11.97
N LYS A 139 -4.69 -15.59 -12.24
CA LYS A 139 -6.03 -15.64 -12.87
C LYS A 139 -7.14 -14.94 -12.07
N ARG A 140 -6.86 -14.65 -10.80
CA ARG A 140 -7.72 -13.91 -9.87
C ARG A 140 -6.83 -12.93 -9.14
N HIS A 141 -7.33 -11.72 -8.94
CA HIS A 141 -6.57 -10.68 -8.26
C HIS A 141 -6.86 -10.64 -6.75
N ILE A 142 -7.95 -11.25 -6.29
CA ILE A 142 -8.36 -11.24 -4.88
C ILE A 142 -8.30 -12.65 -4.30
N PHE A 143 -7.67 -12.74 -3.14
CA PHE A 143 -7.46 -13.95 -2.36
C PHE A 143 -8.03 -13.77 -0.95
N PHE A 144 -8.38 -14.87 -0.31
CA PHE A 144 -8.70 -14.87 1.11
C PHE A 144 -7.55 -15.50 1.89
N VAL A 145 -6.99 -14.75 2.83
CA VAL A 145 -5.91 -15.19 3.73
C VAL A 145 -6.38 -14.90 5.14
N ASN A 146 -6.50 -15.91 6.01
CA ASN A 146 -7.06 -15.77 7.37
C ASN A 146 -8.37 -14.95 7.42
N GLN A 147 -9.28 -15.21 6.48
CA GLN A 147 -10.57 -14.49 6.29
C GLN A 147 -10.44 -13.03 5.83
N ALA A 148 -9.23 -12.46 5.77
CA ALA A 148 -8.98 -11.15 5.17
C ALA A 148 -8.98 -11.23 3.64
N LYS A 149 -9.40 -10.15 2.99
CA LYS A 149 -9.30 -10.02 1.52
C LYS A 149 -7.95 -9.42 1.15
N MET A 150 -7.23 -10.08 0.26
CA MET A 150 -5.93 -9.65 -0.22
C MET A 150 -5.96 -9.45 -1.74
N LEU A 151 -5.70 -8.22 -2.20
CA LEU A 151 -5.64 -7.85 -3.62
C LEU A 151 -4.19 -7.81 -4.11
N LEU A 152 -3.89 -8.50 -5.19
CA LEU A 152 -2.60 -8.49 -5.88
C LEU A 152 -2.80 -7.96 -7.31
N THR A 153 -2.28 -6.78 -7.62
CA THR A 153 -2.56 -6.11 -8.91
C THR A 153 -1.39 -5.24 -9.38
N ASN A 154 -1.12 -5.26 -10.69
CA ASN A 154 -0.33 -4.25 -11.40
C ASN A 154 -1.22 -3.30 -12.24
N HIS A 155 -2.53 -3.45 -12.12
CA HIS A 155 -3.52 -2.54 -12.68
C HIS A 155 -3.96 -1.55 -11.60
N VAL A 156 -3.49 -0.31 -11.73
CA VAL A 156 -3.84 0.81 -10.86
C VAL A 156 -4.04 2.07 -11.71
N SER A 157 -5.13 2.78 -11.43
CA SER A 157 -5.38 4.09 -12.06
C SER A 157 -4.42 5.13 -11.51
N ARG A 158 -4.12 6.17 -12.29
CA ARG A 158 -3.33 7.31 -11.83
C ARG A 158 -4.21 8.52 -11.59
N VAL A 159 -3.91 9.26 -10.54
CA VAL A 159 -4.59 10.50 -10.16
C VAL A 159 -3.58 11.65 -10.14
N GLY A 160 -4.01 12.83 -10.60
CA GLY A 160 -3.22 14.05 -10.52
C GLY A 160 -3.06 14.54 -9.08
N ILE A 161 -1.85 15.03 -8.74
CA ILE A 161 -1.59 15.58 -7.40
C ILE A 161 -2.07 17.02 -7.32
N THR A 162 -2.89 17.32 -6.31
CA THR A 162 -3.38 18.69 -6.07
C THR A 162 -2.22 19.65 -5.80
N GLY A 163 -2.29 20.84 -6.38
CA GLY A 163 -1.22 21.84 -6.35
C GLY A 163 -0.19 21.68 -7.48
N THR A 164 -0.35 20.67 -8.34
CA THR A 164 0.53 20.44 -9.51
C THR A 164 -0.21 20.63 -10.84
N GLU A 165 -1.40 21.24 -10.79
CA GLU A 165 -2.24 21.52 -11.95
C GLU A 165 -1.58 22.51 -12.92
N PHE A 166 -1.76 22.26 -14.21
CA PHE A 166 -1.46 23.24 -15.25
C PHE A 166 -2.48 23.16 -16.40
N THR A 167 -2.64 24.27 -17.11
CA THR A 167 -3.53 24.35 -18.28
C THR A 167 -3.09 23.33 -19.34
N CYS A 168 -4.01 22.48 -19.80
CA CYS A 168 -3.71 21.47 -20.82
C CYS A 168 -3.18 22.15 -22.09
N THR A 169 -1.92 21.90 -22.43
CA THR A 169 -1.23 22.52 -23.57
C THR A 169 -1.83 22.08 -24.92
N THR A 170 -2.44 20.90 -25.00
CA THR A 170 -3.06 20.38 -26.23
C THR A 170 -4.36 21.10 -26.58
N CYS A 171 -5.18 21.47 -25.59
CA CYS A 171 -6.47 22.12 -25.83
C CYS A 171 -6.54 23.56 -25.31
N GLY A 172 -5.44 24.12 -24.80
CA GLY A 172 -5.41 25.47 -24.25
C GLY A 172 -6.35 25.71 -23.07
N GLY A 173 -6.68 24.66 -22.30
CA GLY A 173 -7.67 24.74 -21.23
C GLY A 173 -9.13 24.74 -21.68
N SER A 174 -9.39 24.78 -23.00
CA SER A 174 -10.74 24.66 -23.52
C SER A 174 -11.27 23.27 -23.20
N ARG A 175 -12.29 23.20 -22.34
CA ARG A 175 -13.17 22.03 -22.31
C ARG A 175 -13.80 21.99 -23.69
N LYS A 176 -13.29 21.12 -24.58
CA LYS A 176 -13.86 20.98 -25.93
C LYS A 176 -15.38 20.88 -25.77
N ASP A 177 -16.06 21.74 -26.50
CA ASP A 177 -17.50 22.05 -26.60
C ASP A 177 -18.42 20.85 -26.93
N GLY A 178 -18.13 19.67 -26.39
CA GLY A 178 -18.97 18.48 -26.50
C GLY A 178 -18.71 17.61 -27.73
N THR A 179 -17.87 18.05 -28.68
CA THR A 179 -17.67 17.31 -29.95
C THR A 179 -16.58 16.24 -29.88
N SER A 180 -15.59 16.37 -29.00
CA SER A 180 -14.64 15.30 -28.66
C SER A 180 -13.88 15.62 -27.36
N LYS A 181 -13.77 14.69 -26.40
CA LYS A 181 -12.91 14.93 -25.22
C LYS A 181 -11.45 15.07 -25.67
N CYS A 182 -10.73 16.05 -25.12
CA CYS A 182 -9.28 16.16 -25.35
C CYS A 182 -8.61 14.88 -24.84
N ARG A 183 -7.86 14.16 -25.68
CA ARG A 183 -7.22 12.89 -25.27
C ARG A 183 -6.16 13.07 -24.19
N SER A 184 -5.52 14.24 -24.11
CA SER A 184 -4.48 14.52 -23.13
C SER A 184 -5.05 14.73 -21.72
N CYS A 185 -6.05 15.60 -21.57
CA CYS A 185 -6.65 15.92 -20.26
C CYS A 185 -8.01 15.26 -20.02
N ASN A 186 -8.42 14.33 -20.88
CA ASN A 186 -9.75 13.74 -20.89
C ASN A 186 -10.91 14.76 -20.87
N GLY A 187 -10.68 15.96 -21.42
CA GLY A 187 -11.66 17.05 -21.47
C GLY A 187 -11.79 17.90 -20.21
N THR A 188 -10.95 17.71 -19.19
CA THR A 188 -10.97 18.57 -17.97
C THR A 188 -10.48 19.99 -18.25
N GLY A 189 -9.62 20.16 -19.27
CA GLY A 189 -8.86 21.39 -19.51
C GLY A 189 -7.58 21.49 -18.66
N THR A 190 -7.36 20.55 -17.74
CA THR A 190 -6.27 20.60 -16.75
C THR A 190 -5.45 19.31 -16.81
N ASN A 191 -4.13 19.46 -16.84
CA ASN A 191 -3.17 18.37 -16.66
C ASN A 191 -2.42 18.57 -15.33
N PHE A 192 -1.57 17.61 -14.95
CA PHE A 192 -0.82 17.63 -13.70
C PHE A 192 0.64 17.31 -13.98
N THR A 193 1.56 18.03 -13.34
CA THR A 193 2.99 17.73 -13.47
C THR A 193 3.39 16.50 -12.66
N GLU A 194 2.63 16.16 -11.61
CA GLU A 194 2.79 14.94 -10.82
C GLU A 194 1.51 14.09 -10.88
N THR A 195 1.67 12.77 -11.02
CA THR A 195 0.57 11.81 -10.87
C THR A 195 1.00 10.66 -9.97
N GLY A 196 0.14 10.25 -9.05
CA GLY A 196 0.35 9.10 -8.17
C GLY A 196 -0.71 8.02 -8.37
N LYS A 197 -0.59 6.92 -7.64
CA LYS A 197 -1.58 5.83 -7.62
C LYS A 197 -2.92 6.31 -7.04
N ASP A 198 -4.01 5.84 -7.62
CA ASP A 198 -5.34 6.03 -7.05
C ASP A 198 -5.63 4.97 -5.97
N TRP A 199 -5.24 5.28 -4.73
CA TRP A 199 -5.37 4.33 -3.63
C TRP A 199 -6.81 4.12 -3.16
N SER A 200 -7.72 5.08 -3.40
CA SER A 200 -9.13 4.88 -3.09
C SER A 200 -9.78 3.88 -4.05
N GLU A 201 -9.41 3.89 -5.34
CA GLU A 201 -9.85 2.85 -6.30
C GLU A 201 -9.45 1.44 -5.84
N ILE A 202 -8.21 1.28 -5.38
CA ILE A 202 -7.70 0.00 -4.83
C ILE A 202 -8.51 -0.45 -3.61
N LEU A 203 -8.74 0.47 -2.67
CA LEU A 203 -9.50 0.17 -1.46
C LEU A 203 -10.96 -0.18 -1.77
N GLU A 204 -11.59 0.53 -2.70
CA GLU A 204 -12.96 0.23 -3.14
C GLU A 204 -13.06 -1.16 -3.76
N ARG A 205 -12.08 -1.57 -4.58
CA ARG A 205 -12.03 -2.92 -5.16
C ARG A 205 -11.96 -4.00 -4.09
N LEU A 206 -11.18 -3.77 -3.03
CA LEU A 206 -11.09 -4.69 -1.89
C LEU A 206 -12.42 -4.81 -1.14
N ILE A 207 -13.11 -3.69 -0.91
CA ILE A 207 -14.35 -3.67 -0.13
C ILE A 207 -15.50 -4.31 -0.91
N LYS A 208 -15.64 -3.98 -2.20
CA LYS A 208 -16.80 -4.37 -3.03
C LYS A 208 -16.76 -5.81 -3.55
N ALA A 209 -15.57 -6.43 -3.64
CA ALA A 209 -15.40 -7.79 -4.16
C ALA A 209 -15.96 -8.88 -3.24
#